data_AF-A0A9P5NQ48-F1
#
_entry.id   AF-A0A9P5NQ48-F1
#
_cell.length_a   1.000
_cell.length_b   1.000
_cell.length_c   1.000
_cell.angle_alpha   90.00
_cell.angle_beta   90.00
_cell.angle_gamma   90.00
#
_symmetry.space_group_name_H-M   'P 1'
#
loop_
_entity.id
_entity.type
_entity.pdbx_description
1 polymer ?
#
loop_
_entity_poly.entity_id
_entity_poly.type
_entity_poly.pdbx_seq_one_letter_code
_entity_poly.pdbx_strand_id
1 'polypeptide(L)'
;PEMAKVLRDYHRRGLTNADEIASLFAAEHSELGTLSARSVARRKSDLGLTGSGLTTKNLPLTVKCQLVLDQMNLNPLSRKGPNTIRENILNKTGTSLTRDFVRDEMHLHDPDGFELREPTAKKVHREQLTALGPHHEWSADGHDKLSTIGFPIWAARDKWGSQWLGLWVLPNNR
;
A
#
# COMPACT_ATOMS: atom_id res chain seq x y z
N PRO A 1 22.06 18.10 -7.76
CA PRO A 1 20.76 18.13 -8.50
C PRO A 1 20.11 16.74 -8.61
N GLU A 2 20.84 15.74 -9.11
CA GLU A 2 20.36 14.35 -9.29
C GLU A 2 19.96 13.68 -7.96
N MET A 3 20.86 13.68 -6.98
CA MET A 3 20.64 13.09 -5.65
C MET A 3 19.41 13.66 -4.94
N ALA A 4 19.13 14.96 -5.10
CA ALA A 4 17.95 15.58 -4.52
C ALA A 4 16.65 15.09 -5.18
N LYS A 5 16.68 14.73 -6.47
CA LYS A 5 15.53 14.11 -7.14
C LYS A 5 15.27 12.71 -6.59
N VAL A 6 16.32 11.89 -6.45
CA VAL A 6 16.24 10.54 -5.88
C VAL A 6 15.67 10.58 -4.46
N LEU A 7 16.18 11.46 -3.59
CA LEU A 7 15.66 11.58 -2.22
C LEU A 7 14.20 12.04 -2.16
N ARG A 8 13.76 12.90 -3.10
CA ARG A 8 12.33 13.28 -3.22
C ARG A 8 11.48 12.14 -3.73
N ASP A 9 11.99 11.33 -4.65
CA ASP A 9 11.29 10.15 -5.14
C ASP A 9 11.09 9.12 -4.02
N TYR A 10 12.15 8.81 -3.27
CA TYR A 10 12.08 7.95 -2.09
C TYR A 10 11.10 8.48 -1.04
N HIS A 11 11.07 9.79 -0.82
CA HIS A 11 10.10 10.39 0.08
C HIS A 11 8.66 10.22 -0.41
N ARG A 12 8.40 10.39 -1.72
CA ARG A 12 7.08 10.17 -2.32
C ARG A 12 6.64 8.71 -2.18
N ARG A 13 7.58 7.76 -2.33
CA ARG A 13 7.36 6.32 -2.09
C ARG A 13 7.07 5.98 -0.61
N GLY A 14 7.12 6.94 0.30
CA GLY A 14 6.86 6.72 1.73
C GLY A 14 8.08 6.26 2.53
N LEU A 15 9.27 6.24 1.93
CA LEU A 15 10.50 5.84 2.63
C LEU A 15 10.94 6.97 3.55
N THR A 16 10.86 6.72 4.86
CA THR A 16 11.25 7.69 5.89
C THR A 16 12.51 7.32 6.65
N ASN A 17 12.83 6.04 6.76
CA ASN A 17 13.98 5.54 7.52
C ASN A 17 15.30 5.84 6.77
N ALA A 18 16.24 6.50 7.45
CA ALA A 18 17.51 6.91 6.86
C ALA A 18 18.45 5.73 6.55
N ASP A 19 18.41 4.66 7.35
CA ASP A 19 19.24 3.46 7.15
C ASP A 19 18.74 2.62 5.96
N GLU A 20 17.42 2.52 5.84
CA GLU A 20 16.76 1.85 4.72
C GLU A 20 17.03 2.61 3.41
N ILE A 21 16.89 3.94 3.42
CA ILE A 21 17.21 4.78 2.26
C ILE A 21 18.69 4.66 1.88
N ALA A 22 19.60 4.62 2.87
CA ALA A 22 21.03 4.47 2.59
C ALA A 22 21.34 3.12 1.92
N SER A 23 20.74 2.03 2.43
CA SER A 23 20.87 0.69 1.86
C SER A 23 20.31 0.61 0.44
N LEU A 24 19.10 1.17 0.24
CA LEU A 24 18.43 1.20 -1.07
C LEU A 24 19.22 2.04 -2.07
N PHE A 25 19.73 3.21 -1.65
CA PHE A 25 20.53 4.08 -2.52
C PHE A 25 21.82 3.41 -2.97
N ALA A 26 22.49 2.66 -2.07
CA ALA A 26 23.69 1.91 -2.44
C ALA A 26 23.40 0.80 -3.46
N ALA A 27 22.22 0.20 -3.43
CA ALA A 27 21.79 -0.86 -4.35
C ALA A 27 21.31 -0.32 -5.71
N GLU A 28 20.50 0.75 -5.70
CA GLU A 28 19.85 1.30 -6.91
C GLU A 28 20.69 2.38 -7.61
N HIS A 29 21.53 3.12 -6.87
CA HIS A 29 22.21 4.34 -7.34
C HIS A 29 23.69 4.43 -6.97
N SER A 30 24.39 3.29 -7.05
CA SER A 30 25.83 3.21 -6.74
C SER A 30 26.70 4.18 -7.58
N GLU A 31 26.25 4.55 -8.78
CA GLU A 31 26.88 5.50 -9.68
C GLU A 31 26.88 6.96 -9.17
N LEU A 32 25.96 7.30 -8.26
CA LEU A 32 25.86 8.63 -7.65
C LEU A 32 26.67 8.77 -6.35
N GLY A 33 27.45 7.73 -6.00
CA GLY A 33 28.31 7.67 -4.82
C GLY A 33 27.68 6.98 -3.62
N THR A 34 28.34 7.03 -2.46
CA THR A 34 27.87 6.40 -1.23
C THR A 34 27.21 7.41 -0.29
N LEU A 35 26.07 7.02 0.28
CA LEU A 35 25.34 7.80 1.28
C LEU A 35 25.28 7.06 2.61
N SER A 36 25.82 7.68 3.66
CA SER A 36 25.56 7.21 5.02
C SER A 36 24.19 7.70 5.51
N ALA A 37 23.56 6.97 6.43
CA ALA A 37 22.28 7.34 7.02
C ALA A 37 22.27 8.77 7.62
N ARG A 38 23.37 9.18 8.27
CA ARG A 38 23.55 10.56 8.76
C ARG A 38 23.49 11.59 7.63
N SER A 39 24.11 11.27 6.49
CA SER A 39 24.12 12.15 5.32
C SER A 39 22.74 12.23 4.66
N VAL A 40 21.99 11.13 4.65
CA VAL A 40 20.58 11.09 4.20
C VAL A 40 19.72 11.97 5.11
N ALA A 41 19.82 11.81 6.43
CA ALA A 41 19.04 12.58 7.39
C ALA A 41 19.30 14.10 7.26
N ARG A 42 20.57 14.51 7.15
CA ARG A 42 20.94 15.92 6.93
C ARG A 42 20.34 16.45 5.63
N ARG A 43 20.55 15.75 4.50
CA ARG A 43 20.04 16.19 3.19
C ARG A 43 18.50 16.23 3.13
N LYS A 44 17.81 15.31 3.81
CA LYS A 44 16.35 15.36 3.94
C LYS A 44 15.91 16.63 4.67
N SER A 45 16.60 16.98 5.76
CA SER A 45 16.36 18.23 6.47
C SER A 45 16.57 19.45 5.58
N ASP A 46 17.68 19.50 4.83
CA ASP A 46 18.00 20.59 3.90
C ASP A 46 16.94 20.73 2.78
N LEU A 47 16.32 19.61 2.38
CA LEU A 47 15.26 19.57 1.37
C LEU A 47 13.85 19.78 1.96
N GLY A 48 13.71 19.95 3.28
CA GLY A 48 12.42 20.07 3.96
C GLY A 48 11.56 18.80 3.94
N LEU A 49 12.16 17.63 3.74
CA LEU A 49 11.47 16.33 3.68
C LEU A 49 11.24 15.77 5.08
N THR A 50 10.14 16.22 5.70
CA THR A 50 9.81 15.88 7.09
C THR A 50 8.78 14.77 7.21
N GLY A 51 8.79 14.08 8.36
CA GLY A 51 7.80 13.04 8.67
C GLY A 51 6.39 13.61 8.86
N SER A 52 5.39 12.74 8.72
CA SER A 52 3.96 13.08 8.73
C SER A 52 3.53 13.91 9.94
N GLY A 53 4.00 13.59 11.15
CA GLY A 53 3.63 14.31 12.37
C GLY A 53 4.05 15.79 12.35
N LEU A 54 5.30 16.07 11.96
CA LEU A 54 5.82 17.44 11.90
C LEU A 54 5.17 18.22 10.76
N THR A 55 5.04 17.60 9.58
CA THR A 55 4.38 18.21 8.42
C THR A 55 2.92 18.56 8.73
N THR A 56 2.17 17.64 9.35
CA THR A 56 0.76 17.89 9.70
C THR A 56 0.61 18.99 10.75
N LYS A 57 1.53 19.09 11.71
CA LYS A 57 1.51 20.16 12.72
C LYS A 57 1.82 21.53 12.12
N ASN A 58 2.79 21.60 11.22
CA ASN A 58 3.29 22.87 10.67
C ASN A 58 2.47 23.39 9.49
N LEU A 59 1.80 22.50 8.74
CA LEU A 59 1.03 22.91 7.57
C LEU A 59 -0.28 23.61 8.01
N PRO A 60 -0.67 24.73 7.37
CA PRO A 60 -1.93 25.41 7.65
C PRO A 60 -3.13 24.47 7.50
N LEU A 61 -4.15 24.64 8.36
CA LEU A 61 -5.34 23.78 8.37
C LEU A 61 -6.03 23.76 6.99
N THR A 62 -6.23 24.93 6.39
CA THR A 62 -6.86 25.08 5.08
C THR A 62 -6.17 24.25 4.00
N VAL A 63 -4.83 24.27 3.97
CA VAL A 63 -4.04 23.49 3.00
C VAL A 63 -4.20 21.99 3.24
N LYS A 64 -4.18 21.55 4.51
CA LYS A 64 -4.33 20.12 4.83
C LYS A 64 -5.71 19.59 4.47
N CYS A 65 -6.77 20.34 4.79
CA CYS A 65 -8.14 19.97 4.43
C CYS A 65 -8.29 19.90 2.90
N GLN A 66 -7.77 20.92 2.18
CA GLN A 66 -7.82 20.94 0.72
C GLN A 66 -7.13 19.72 0.09
N LEU A 67 -5.95 19.33 0.58
CA LEU A 67 -5.24 18.14 0.08
C LEU A 67 -6.06 16.85 0.24
N VAL A 68 -6.79 16.71 1.34
CA VAL A 68 -7.67 15.56 1.57
C VAL A 68 -8.87 15.60 0.64
N LEU A 69 -9.57 16.73 0.57
CA LEU A 69 -10.73 16.95 -0.30
C LEU A 69 -10.39 16.72 -1.78
N ASP A 70 -9.24 17.22 -2.25
CA ASP A 70 -8.78 17.02 -3.63
C ASP A 70 -8.58 15.54 -3.95
N GLN A 71 -8.05 14.74 -3.01
CA GLN A 71 -7.93 13.30 -3.22
C GLN A 71 -9.26 12.56 -3.08
N MET A 72 -10.18 13.04 -2.23
CA MET A 72 -11.53 12.48 -2.12
C MET A 72 -12.33 12.69 -3.40
N ASN A 73 -12.22 13.86 -4.04
CA ASN A 73 -12.85 14.15 -5.33
C ASN A 73 -12.40 13.19 -6.45
N LEU A 74 -11.17 12.68 -6.36
CA LEU A 74 -10.65 11.66 -7.29
C LEU A 74 -11.10 10.22 -6.94
N ASN A 75 -11.95 10.06 -5.93
CA ASN A 75 -12.50 8.80 -5.46
C ASN A 75 -14.04 8.87 -5.34
N PRO A 76 -14.78 9.03 -6.46
CA PRO A 76 -16.23 9.26 -6.44
C PRO A 76 -17.05 8.07 -5.91
N LEU A 77 -16.45 6.88 -5.79
CA LEU A 77 -17.12 5.68 -5.27
C LEU A 77 -16.79 5.40 -3.80
N SER A 78 -16.05 6.29 -3.12
CA SER A 78 -15.68 6.16 -1.70
C SER A 78 -15.00 4.82 -1.34
N ARG A 79 -14.31 4.21 -2.30
CA ARG A 79 -13.69 2.88 -2.15
C ARG A 79 -12.34 2.93 -1.44
N LYS A 80 -11.63 4.06 -1.50
CA LYS A 80 -10.30 4.22 -0.90
C LYS A 80 -10.42 4.60 0.57
N GLY A 81 -9.73 3.85 1.43
CA GLY A 81 -9.67 4.15 2.86
C GLY A 81 -8.61 5.22 3.21
N PRO A 82 -8.55 5.63 4.50
CA PRO A 82 -7.66 6.70 4.96
C PRO A 82 -6.18 6.48 4.64
N ASN A 83 -5.69 5.23 4.75
CA ASN A 83 -4.29 4.92 4.42
C ASN A 83 -3.99 5.15 2.94
N THR A 84 -4.87 4.68 2.06
CA THR A 84 -4.74 4.82 0.61
C THR A 84 -4.85 6.28 0.18
N ILE A 85 -5.77 7.05 0.78
CA ILE A 85 -5.87 8.50 0.53
C ILE A 85 -4.59 9.21 0.96
N ARG A 86 -4.09 8.94 2.17
CA ARG A 86 -2.83 9.49 2.68
C ARG A 86 -1.64 9.18 1.77
N GLU A 87 -1.52 7.94 1.32
CA GLU A 87 -0.45 7.53 0.39
C GLU A 87 -0.58 8.21 -0.97
N ASN A 88 -1.79 8.38 -1.50
CA ASN A 88 -2.02 9.11 -2.74
C ASN A 88 -1.65 10.60 -2.62
N ILE A 89 -1.93 11.24 -1.48
CA ILE A 89 -1.49 12.61 -1.20
C ILE A 89 0.04 12.65 -1.24
N LEU A 90 0.72 11.77 -0.50
CA LEU A 90 2.18 11.73 -0.45
C LEU A 90 2.80 11.49 -1.82
N ASN A 91 2.28 10.52 -2.58
CA ASN A 91 2.78 10.18 -3.91
C ASN A 91 2.66 11.36 -4.89
N LYS A 92 1.53 12.09 -4.86
CA LYS A 92 1.27 13.18 -5.82
C LYS A 92 1.92 14.50 -5.44
N THR A 93 1.81 14.91 -4.18
CA THR A 93 2.26 16.24 -3.73
C THR A 93 3.59 16.20 -3.01
N GLY A 94 4.03 15.04 -2.55
CA GLY A 94 5.18 14.92 -1.64
C GLY A 94 4.88 15.38 -0.22
N THR A 95 3.63 15.68 0.11
CA THR A 95 3.22 16.12 1.45
C THR A 95 2.80 14.94 2.31
N SER A 96 3.53 14.69 3.40
CA SER A 96 3.20 13.62 4.34
C SER A 96 2.20 14.12 5.39
N LEU A 97 1.00 13.55 5.42
CA LEU A 97 -0.02 13.83 6.46
C LEU A 97 -0.16 12.65 7.42
N THR A 98 -0.57 12.90 8.67
CA THR A 98 -0.90 11.83 9.61
C THR A 98 -2.17 11.11 9.20
N ARG A 99 -2.22 9.80 9.47
CA ARG A 99 -3.40 8.98 9.18
C ARG A 99 -4.63 9.49 9.92
N ASP A 100 -4.48 9.88 11.18
CA ASP A 100 -5.61 10.31 12.01
C ASP A 100 -6.24 11.59 11.47
N PHE A 101 -5.43 12.59 11.08
CA PHE A 101 -5.95 13.80 10.44
C PHE A 101 -6.75 13.48 9.16
N VAL A 102 -6.18 12.65 8.28
CA VAL A 102 -6.87 12.25 7.04
C VAL A 102 -8.17 11.50 7.35
N ARG A 103 -8.16 10.58 8.32
CA ARG A 103 -9.34 9.83 8.74
C ARG A 103 -10.44 10.77 9.25
N ASP A 104 -10.09 11.69 10.14
CA ASP A 104 -11.05 12.58 10.79
C ASP A 104 -11.69 13.53 9.77
N GLU A 105 -10.89 14.06 8.84
CA GLU A 105 -11.38 14.88 7.73
C GLU A 105 -12.27 14.06 6.77
N MET A 106 -11.88 12.82 6.43
CA MET A 106 -12.72 11.97 5.60
C MET A 106 -14.07 11.63 6.26
N HIS A 107 -14.09 11.38 7.58
CA HIS A 107 -15.35 11.13 8.30
C HIS A 107 -16.27 12.36 8.32
N LEU A 108 -15.71 13.56 8.35
CA LEU A 108 -16.47 14.79 8.32
C LEU A 108 -17.23 14.98 6.99
N HIS A 109 -16.60 14.63 5.87
CA HIS A 109 -17.15 14.89 4.53
C HIS A 109 -17.80 13.68 3.85
N ASP A 110 -17.45 12.46 4.25
CA ASP A 110 -17.95 11.22 3.65
C ASP A 110 -18.20 10.13 4.70
N PRO A 111 -19.13 10.33 5.64
CA PRO A 111 -19.48 9.32 6.64
C PRO A 111 -20.05 8.04 5.98
N ASP A 112 -20.90 8.19 4.96
CA ASP A 112 -21.52 7.08 4.21
C ASP A 112 -20.47 6.17 3.56
N GLY A 113 -19.38 6.76 3.04
CA GLY A 113 -18.26 6.01 2.49
C GLY A 113 -17.54 5.11 3.50
N PHE A 114 -17.61 5.42 4.80
CA PHE A 114 -17.12 4.52 5.85
C PHE A 114 -18.10 3.39 6.14
N GLU A 115 -19.40 3.68 6.17
CA GLU A 115 -20.43 2.66 6.35
C GLU A 115 -20.36 1.62 5.22
N LEU A 116 -20.22 2.06 3.97
CA LEU A 116 -20.08 1.18 2.81
C LEU A 116 -18.85 0.24 2.89
N ARG A 117 -17.80 0.68 3.58
CA ARG A 117 -16.54 -0.05 3.76
C ARG A 117 -16.47 -0.83 5.06
N GLU A 118 -17.49 -0.74 5.90
CA GLU A 118 -17.55 -1.53 7.11
C GLU A 118 -17.48 -3.03 6.72
N PRO A 119 -16.64 -3.86 7.38
CA PRO A 119 -16.49 -5.27 7.00
C PRO A 119 -17.81 -6.05 6.94
N THR A 120 -18.81 -5.62 7.70
CA THR A 120 -20.16 -6.19 7.79
C THR A 120 -21.18 -5.57 6.84
N ALA A 121 -20.86 -4.46 6.17
CA ALA A 121 -21.79 -3.80 5.24
C ALA A 121 -22.16 -4.67 4.03
N LYS A 122 -21.26 -5.56 3.62
CA LYS A 122 -21.53 -6.53 2.55
C LYS A 122 -21.89 -7.88 3.15
N LYS A 123 -23.10 -8.35 2.83
CA LYS A 123 -23.51 -9.71 3.13
C LYS A 123 -22.65 -10.68 2.33
N VAL A 124 -21.77 -11.40 3.02
CA VAL A 124 -20.99 -12.49 2.41
C VAL A 124 -21.95 -13.65 2.17
N HIS A 125 -22.24 -13.91 0.89
CA HIS A 125 -23.03 -15.06 0.49
C HIS A 125 -22.18 -16.31 0.71
N ARG A 126 -22.57 -17.13 1.68
CA ARG A 126 -21.94 -18.41 1.96
C ARG A 126 -22.87 -19.50 1.46
N GLU A 127 -22.48 -20.16 0.38
CA GLU A 127 -23.18 -21.33 -0.12
C GLU A 127 -22.47 -22.59 0.37
N GLN A 128 -23.24 -23.65 0.61
CA GLN A 128 -22.65 -24.95 0.92
C GLN A 128 -21.88 -25.44 -0.30
N LEU A 129 -20.62 -25.86 -0.11
CA LEU A 129 -19.85 -26.52 -1.15
C LEU A 129 -20.46 -27.92 -1.38
N THR A 130 -21.35 -28.04 -2.36
CA THR A 130 -21.94 -29.31 -2.78
C THR A 130 -21.34 -29.78 -4.10
N ALA A 131 -21.08 -31.08 -4.21
CA ALA A 131 -20.69 -31.76 -5.44
C ALA A 131 -21.38 -33.13 -5.48
N LEU A 132 -21.66 -33.68 -6.66
CA LEU A 132 -22.43 -34.93 -6.79
C LEU A 132 -21.64 -36.18 -6.40
N GLY A 133 -20.30 -36.10 -6.40
CA GLY A 133 -19.41 -37.21 -6.06
C GLY A 133 -17.94 -36.85 -6.27
N PRO A 134 -17.02 -37.79 -5.99
CA PRO A 134 -15.60 -37.63 -6.29
C PRO A 134 -15.38 -37.25 -7.76
N HIS A 135 -14.46 -36.33 -8.00
CA HIS A 135 -14.09 -35.80 -9.31
C HIS A 135 -15.22 -35.11 -10.11
N HIS A 136 -16.37 -34.84 -9.48
CA HIS A 136 -17.44 -34.07 -10.13
C HIS A 136 -17.07 -32.59 -10.32
N GLU A 137 -16.34 -32.00 -9.36
CA GLU A 137 -15.90 -30.62 -9.41
C GLU A 137 -14.60 -30.45 -8.63
N TRP A 138 -13.65 -29.69 -9.19
CA TRP A 138 -12.37 -29.39 -8.56
C TRP A 138 -12.27 -27.90 -8.25
N SER A 139 -11.79 -27.59 -7.05
CA SER A 139 -11.38 -26.24 -6.68
C SER A 139 -9.89 -26.14 -6.87
N ALA A 140 -9.44 -25.18 -7.66
CA ALA A 140 -8.02 -24.93 -7.83
C ALA A 140 -7.69 -23.45 -7.69
N ASP A 141 -6.61 -23.14 -6.97
CA ASP A 141 -6.23 -21.78 -6.62
C ASP A 141 -4.70 -21.63 -6.50
N GLY A 142 -4.24 -20.39 -6.68
CA GLY A 142 -2.84 -20.00 -6.53
C GLY A 142 -2.55 -19.48 -5.11
N HIS A 143 -1.40 -19.87 -4.58
CA HIS A 143 -0.88 -19.39 -3.30
C HIS A 143 0.37 -18.54 -3.51
N ASP A 144 0.24 -17.24 -3.28
CA ASP A 144 1.25 -16.24 -3.66
C ASP A 144 2.23 -15.88 -2.52
N LYS A 145 2.06 -16.43 -1.31
CA LYS A 145 2.89 -16.03 -0.14
C LYS A 145 4.38 -16.34 -0.32
N LEU A 146 4.72 -17.37 -1.10
CA LEU A 146 6.10 -17.76 -1.40
C LEU A 146 6.59 -17.23 -2.74
N SER A 147 5.78 -16.46 -3.46
CA SER A 147 6.20 -15.90 -4.74
C SER A 147 7.32 -14.87 -4.62
N THR A 148 7.40 -14.16 -3.49
CA THR A 148 8.51 -13.22 -3.19
C THR A 148 9.88 -13.90 -3.20
N ILE A 149 9.94 -15.20 -2.90
CA ILE A 149 11.17 -15.99 -2.94
C ILE A 149 11.25 -16.91 -4.17
N GLY A 150 10.36 -16.73 -5.15
CA GLY A 150 10.39 -17.45 -6.43
C GLY A 150 9.63 -18.78 -6.47
N PHE A 151 8.78 -19.08 -5.48
CA PHE A 151 8.03 -20.35 -5.40
C PHE A 151 6.51 -20.13 -5.36
N PRO A 152 5.87 -19.61 -6.42
CA PRO A 152 4.42 -19.58 -6.45
C PRO A 152 3.88 -21.02 -6.51
N ILE A 153 2.88 -21.31 -5.69
CA ILE A 153 2.27 -22.64 -5.62
C ILE A 153 0.89 -22.57 -6.25
N TRP A 154 0.56 -23.54 -7.08
CA TRP A 154 -0.81 -23.78 -7.53
C TRP A 154 -1.27 -25.13 -7.03
N ALA A 155 -2.51 -25.21 -6.54
CA ALA A 155 -3.03 -26.41 -5.92
C ALA A 155 -4.44 -26.71 -6.40
N ALA A 156 -4.76 -27.99 -6.54
CA ALA A 156 -6.09 -28.47 -6.87
C ALA A 156 -6.60 -29.45 -5.82
N ARG A 157 -7.89 -29.34 -5.49
CA ARG A 157 -8.58 -30.15 -4.50
C ARG A 157 -9.92 -30.61 -5.05
N ASP A 158 -10.26 -31.87 -4.82
CA ASP A 158 -11.60 -32.37 -5.07
C ASP A 158 -12.61 -31.71 -4.13
N LYS A 159 -13.70 -31.16 -4.68
CA LYS A 159 -14.70 -30.42 -3.89
C LYS A 159 -15.53 -31.34 -2.99
N TRP A 160 -15.83 -32.57 -3.44
CA TRP A 160 -16.68 -33.52 -2.72
C TRP A 160 -15.97 -34.12 -1.51
N GLY A 161 -14.84 -34.79 -1.76
CA GLY A 161 -14.07 -35.53 -0.77
C GLY A 161 -12.99 -34.70 -0.10
N SER A 162 -12.81 -33.44 -0.52
CA SER A 162 -11.83 -32.54 0.08
C SER A 162 -10.37 -33.01 -0.07
N GLN A 163 -10.12 -33.97 -0.96
CA GLN A 163 -8.81 -34.58 -1.19
C GLN A 163 -7.95 -33.68 -2.09
N TRP A 164 -6.68 -33.49 -1.73
CA TRP A 164 -5.71 -32.83 -2.61
C TRP A 164 -5.44 -33.69 -3.83
N LEU A 165 -5.65 -33.12 -5.02
CA LEU A 165 -5.34 -33.75 -6.30
C LEU A 165 -3.89 -33.49 -6.68
N GLY A 166 -3.35 -32.34 -6.27
CA GLY A 166 -1.94 -32.03 -6.39
C GLY A 166 -1.62 -30.60 -5.99
N LEU A 167 -0.33 -30.38 -5.76
CA LEU A 167 0.29 -29.08 -5.54
C LEU A 167 1.52 -29.01 -6.44
N TRP A 168 1.67 -27.91 -7.16
CA TRP A 168 2.75 -27.70 -8.10
C TRP A 168 3.38 -26.34 -7.87
N VAL A 169 4.71 -26.30 -7.89
CA VAL A 169 5.45 -25.05 -8.02
C VAL A 169 5.48 -24.70 -9.49
N LEU A 170 4.96 -23.52 -9.85
CA LEU A 170 4.94 -23.05 -11.23
C LEU A 170 5.98 -21.95 -11.44
N PRO A 171 6.54 -21.77 -12.65
CA PRO A 171 7.29 -20.57 -12.95
C PRO A 171 6.35 -19.35 -12.97
N ASN A 172 6.75 -18.26 -12.31
CA ASN A 172 6.02 -17.00 -12.38
C ASN A 172 6.35 -16.29 -13.70
N ASN A 173 5.35 -15.82 -14.44
CA ASN A 173 5.53 -15.07 -15.70
C ASN A 173 5.56 -13.55 -15.46
N ARG A 174 6.11 -13.12 -14.31
CA ARG A 174 6.28 -11.72 -13.94
C ARG A 174 7.73 -11.31 -14.00
#